data_AF-A0A016S2C1-F1
#
_entry.id   AF-A0A016S2C1-F1
#
_cell.length_a   1.000
_cell.length_b   1.000
_cell.length_c   1.000
_cell.angle_alpha   90.00
_cell.angle_beta   90.00
_cell.angle_gamma   90.00
#
_symmetry.space_group_name_H-M   'P 1'
#
loop_
_entity.id
_entity.type
_entity.pdbx_description
1 polymer ?
#
loop_
_entity_poly.entity_id
_entity_poly.type
_entity_poly.pdbx_seq_one_letter_code
_entity_poly.pdbx_strand_id
1 'polypeptide(L)'
;MSYPLCVVTPILQRYVRVLNKTEIGLFDKRWNKNIHGPYCHHRYYGKLDTKLFDVKLADLPAWLARREKTPSAFYNEFMRNIWRVHNKWYSGPVYNNTVKTIFRFIFAYSFLNWLVKSHRYLDVQKTMYHW
;
A
#
# COMPACT_ATOMS: atom_id res chain seq x y z
N MET A 1 11.82 -22.06 12.44
CA MET A 1 12.66 -21.36 13.43
C MET A 1 11.76 -21.09 14.62
N SER A 2 11.83 -21.97 15.62
CA SER A 2 10.97 -21.95 16.80
C SER A 2 11.55 -20.95 17.81
N TYR A 3 10.83 -19.88 18.11
CA TYR A 3 11.23 -18.93 19.15
C TYR A 3 10.93 -19.53 20.53
N PRO A 4 11.84 -19.42 21.52
CA PRO A 4 11.66 -19.99 22.84
C PRO A 4 10.52 -19.29 23.60
N LEU A 5 9.64 -20.10 24.17
CA LEU A 5 8.34 -19.76 24.78
C LEU A 5 8.43 -19.23 26.23
N CYS A 6 9.54 -18.62 26.64
CA CYS A 6 9.70 -18.15 28.03
C CYS A 6 9.68 -16.62 28.09
N VAL A 7 8.69 -16.08 28.82
CA VAL A 7 8.50 -14.67 29.22
C VAL A 7 7.79 -13.78 28.18
N VAL A 8 6.54 -14.12 27.87
CA VAL A 8 5.65 -13.28 27.04
C VAL A 8 4.41 -12.98 27.87
N THR A 9 4.19 -11.70 28.23
CA THR A 9 3.04 -11.25 29.04
C THR A 9 1.70 -11.70 28.41
N PRO A 10 0.61 -11.91 29.18
CA PRO A 10 -0.65 -12.46 28.66
C PRO A 10 -1.25 -11.67 27.49
N ILE A 11 -0.99 -10.36 27.44
CA ILE A 11 -1.35 -9.47 26.32
C ILE A 11 -0.60 -9.89 25.06
N LEU A 12 0.70 -10.07 25.19
CA LEU A 12 1.64 -10.38 24.12
C LEU A 12 1.39 -11.82 23.60
N GLN A 13 1.00 -12.76 24.48
CA GLN A 13 0.51 -14.10 24.12
C GLN A 13 -0.78 -14.05 23.27
N ARG A 14 -1.69 -13.12 23.60
CA ARG A 14 -2.93 -12.90 22.82
C ARG A 14 -2.64 -12.26 21.47
N TYR A 15 -1.72 -11.29 21.41
CA TYR A 15 -1.27 -10.70 20.15
C TYR A 15 -0.62 -11.73 19.23
N VAL A 16 0.31 -12.55 19.72
CA VAL A 16 0.96 -13.61 18.91
C VAL A 16 -0.07 -14.63 18.41
N ARG A 17 -1.05 -15.01 19.25
CA ARG A 17 -2.13 -15.93 18.85
C ARG A 17 -3.04 -15.34 17.76
N VAL A 18 -3.36 -14.05 17.83
CA VAL A 18 -4.20 -13.37 16.82
C VAL A 18 -3.43 -13.16 15.51
N LEU A 19 -2.17 -12.73 15.57
CA LEU A 19 -1.31 -12.53 14.40
C LEU A 19 -1.04 -13.85 13.66
N ASN A 20 -0.81 -14.94 14.38
CA ASN A 20 -0.66 -16.28 13.78
C ASN A 20 -1.95 -16.77 13.10
N LYS A 21 -3.13 -16.26 13.47
CA LYS A 21 -4.40 -16.61 12.83
C LYS A 21 -4.71 -15.80 11.58
N THR A 22 -4.22 -14.56 11.49
CA THR A 22 -4.60 -13.65 10.39
C THR A 22 -3.59 -13.62 9.25
N GLU A 23 -2.39 -14.20 9.41
CA GLU A 23 -1.32 -14.22 8.41
C GLU A 23 -0.87 -12.82 7.94
N ILE A 24 -1.24 -11.77 8.67
CA ILE A 24 -0.97 -10.37 8.33
C ILE A 24 0.46 -10.03 8.78
N GLY A 25 1.28 -9.55 7.85
CA GLY A 25 2.64 -9.09 8.13
C GLY A 25 3.72 -10.18 8.14
N LEU A 26 3.37 -11.44 7.88
CA LEU A 26 4.35 -12.49 7.60
C LEU A 26 4.92 -12.35 6.18
N PHE A 27 6.07 -12.98 5.93
CA PHE A 27 6.59 -13.10 4.56
C PHE A 27 5.58 -13.83 3.67
N ASP A 28 5.54 -13.45 2.39
CA ASP A 28 4.73 -14.15 1.39
C ASP A 28 5.10 -15.64 1.41
N LYS A 29 4.11 -16.51 1.62
CA LYS A 29 4.29 -17.97 1.66
C LYS A 29 4.94 -18.52 0.39
N ARG A 30 4.79 -17.80 -0.73
CA ARG A 30 5.33 -18.17 -2.05
C ARG A 30 6.81 -17.84 -2.19
N TRP A 31 7.40 -17.11 -1.24
CA TRP A 31 8.80 -16.77 -1.28
C TRP A 31 9.69 -17.90 -0.75
N ASN A 32 10.68 -18.29 -1.56
CA ASN A 32 11.75 -19.19 -1.14
C ASN A 32 13.09 -18.46 -1.24
N LYS A 33 13.83 -18.38 -0.11
CA LYS A 33 15.14 -17.72 -0.03
C LYS A 33 16.15 -18.23 -1.05
N ASN A 34 16.13 -19.53 -1.35
CA ASN A 34 17.10 -20.16 -2.24
C ASN A 34 16.84 -19.82 -3.72
N ILE A 35 15.60 -19.54 -4.08
CA ILE A 35 15.19 -19.25 -5.47
C ILE A 35 15.15 -17.73 -5.71
N HIS A 36 14.63 -16.97 -4.75
CA HIS A 36 14.34 -15.55 -4.90
C HIS A 36 15.39 -14.61 -4.31
N GLY A 37 16.36 -15.13 -3.55
CA GLY A 37 17.35 -14.31 -2.86
C GLY A 37 16.74 -13.49 -1.69
N PRO A 38 17.31 -12.32 -1.36
CA PRO A 38 16.78 -11.44 -0.31
C PRO A 38 15.31 -11.08 -0.56
N TYR A 39 14.52 -10.98 0.50
CA TYR A 39 13.10 -10.68 0.38
C TYR A 39 12.87 -9.23 -0.06
N CYS A 40 12.37 -9.04 -1.29
CA CYS A 40 11.90 -7.74 -1.78
C CYS A 40 10.40 -7.57 -1.49
N HIS A 41 10.04 -6.63 -0.60
CA HIS A 41 8.65 -6.37 -0.20
C HIS A 41 7.74 -5.87 -1.33
N HIS A 42 8.28 -5.26 -2.38
CA HIS A 42 7.51 -4.69 -3.50
C HIS A 42 7.28 -5.67 -4.67
N ARG A 43 7.93 -6.83 -4.64
CA ARG A 43 7.82 -7.87 -5.69
C ARG A 43 6.69 -8.83 -5.35
N TYR A 44 5.97 -9.28 -6.37
CA TYR A 44 5.01 -10.37 -6.24
C TYR A 44 5.68 -11.68 -6.61
N TYR A 45 5.59 -12.68 -5.73
CA TYR A 45 6.21 -14.00 -5.94
C TYR A 45 5.24 -15.04 -6.51
N GLY A 46 3.97 -14.68 -6.73
CA GLY A 46 2.98 -15.57 -7.34
C GLY A 46 2.91 -15.45 -8.87
N LYS A 47 2.02 -16.25 -9.47
CA LYS A 47 1.66 -16.14 -10.88
C LYS A 47 0.94 -14.82 -11.15
N LEU A 48 1.50 -13.98 -12.01
CA LEU A 48 0.89 -12.74 -12.46
C LEU A 48 -0.34 -13.07 -13.33
N ASP A 49 -1.52 -12.57 -12.94
CA ASP A 49 -2.72 -12.59 -13.80
C ASP A 49 -2.71 -11.37 -14.74
N THR A 50 -3.63 -11.32 -15.71
CA THR A 50 -3.79 -10.19 -16.61
C THR A 50 -4.07 -8.90 -15.83
N LYS A 51 -3.50 -7.78 -16.28
CA LYS A 51 -3.74 -6.47 -15.68
C LYS A 51 -5.16 -6.05 -15.99
N LEU A 52 -5.78 -5.32 -15.07
CA LEU A 52 -7.18 -4.88 -15.19
C LEU A 52 -7.47 -4.19 -16.54
N PHE A 53 -6.55 -3.36 -17.03
CA PHE A 53 -6.71 -2.62 -18.29
C PHE A 53 -6.54 -3.47 -19.56
N ASP A 54 -5.99 -4.68 -19.45
CA ASP A 54 -5.79 -5.60 -20.59
C ASP A 54 -6.94 -6.63 -20.69
N VAL A 55 -7.90 -6.61 -19.76
CA VAL A 55 -9.03 -7.57 -19.72
C VAL A 55 -10.18 -7.06 -20.57
N LYS A 56 -10.77 -7.95 -21.37
CA LYS A 56 -12.01 -7.65 -22.11
C LYS A 56 -13.16 -7.43 -21.13
N LEU A 57 -14.03 -6.47 -21.41
CA LEU A 57 -15.15 -6.16 -20.50
C LEU A 57 -16.07 -7.36 -20.24
N ALA A 58 -16.23 -8.25 -21.22
CA ALA A 58 -17.00 -9.49 -21.08
C ALA A 58 -16.37 -10.48 -20.07
N ASP A 59 -15.05 -10.47 -19.92
CA ASP A 59 -14.29 -11.38 -19.06
C ASP A 59 -14.03 -10.80 -17.66
N LEU A 60 -14.40 -9.54 -17.40
CA LEU A 60 -14.26 -8.88 -16.09
C LEU A 60 -14.84 -9.66 -14.91
N PRO A 61 -16.09 -10.19 -14.96
CA PRO A 61 -16.64 -10.92 -13.82
C PRO A 61 -15.85 -12.20 -13.52
N ALA A 62 -15.44 -12.93 -14.57
CA ALA A 62 -14.59 -14.11 -14.43
C ALA A 62 -13.20 -13.74 -13.89
N TRP A 63 -12.62 -12.62 -14.33
CA TRP A 63 -11.35 -12.11 -13.82
C TRP A 63 -11.42 -11.73 -12.33
N LEU A 64 -12.51 -11.08 -11.90
CA LEU A 64 -12.75 -10.76 -10.49
C LEU A 64 -12.98 -12.03 -9.65
N ALA A 65 -13.59 -13.06 -10.21
CA ALA A 65 -13.86 -14.33 -9.53
C ALA A 65 -12.57 -15.12 -9.20
N ARG A 66 -11.53 -15.02 -10.04
CA ARG A 66 -10.24 -15.72 -9.82
C ARG A 66 -9.39 -15.15 -8.69
N ARG A 67 -9.69 -13.93 -8.22
CA ARG A 67 -8.86 -13.24 -7.21
C ARG A 67 -9.22 -13.66 -5.80
N GLU A 68 -8.20 -13.78 -4.95
CA GLU A 68 -8.37 -13.99 -3.50
C GLU A 68 -8.93 -12.71 -2.86
N LYS A 69 -10.11 -12.81 -2.24
CA LYS A 69 -10.83 -11.68 -1.61
C LYS A 69 -10.63 -11.62 -0.09
N THR A 70 -9.58 -12.26 0.41
CA THR A 70 -9.31 -12.31 1.85
C THR A 70 -8.75 -10.97 2.32
N PRO A 71 -9.07 -10.51 3.55
CA PRO A 71 -8.51 -9.27 4.10
C PRO A 71 -6.97 -9.25 4.13
N SER A 72 -6.35 -10.42 4.34
CA SER A 72 -4.89 -10.57 4.30
C SER A 72 -4.34 -10.36 2.89
N ALA A 73 -5.00 -10.85 1.84
CA ALA A 73 -4.60 -10.59 0.45
C ALA A 73 -4.64 -9.08 0.14
N PHE A 74 -5.70 -8.38 0.55
CA PHE A 74 -5.78 -6.93 0.39
C PHE A 74 -4.66 -6.18 1.10
N TYR A 75 -4.38 -6.53 2.36
CA TYR A 75 -3.29 -5.92 3.12
C TYR A 75 -1.93 -6.14 2.45
N ASN A 76 -1.66 -7.37 2.01
CA ASN A 76 -0.39 -7.72 1.35
C ASN A 76 -0.20 -6.96 0.03
N GLU A 77 -1.25 -6.80 -0.78
CA GLU A 77 -1.19 -5.99 -2.00
C GLU A 77 -0.98 -4.50 -1.69
N PHE A 78 -1.69 -3.96 -0.68
CA PHE A 78 -1.56 -2.57 -0.27
C PHE A 78 -0.15 -2.25 0.20
N MET A 79 0.40 -3.08 1.09
CA MET A 79 1.77 -2.92 1.59
C MET A 79 2.79 -3.04 0.46
N ARG A 80 2.60 -3.99 -0.47
CA ARG A 80 3.47 -4.14 -1.63
C ARG A 80 3.49 -2.88 -2.51
N ASN A 81 2.34 -2.24 -2.69
CA ASN A 81 2.26 -1.00 -3.47
C ASN A 81 2.94 0.18 -2.75
N ILE A 82 2.77 0.31 -1.43
CA ILE A 82 3.51 1.28 -0.63
C ILE A 82 5.02 1.07 -0.80
N TRP A 83 5.51 -0.16 -0.63
CA TRP A 83 6.93 -0.47 -0.79
C TRP A 83 7.43 -0.24 -2.21
N ARG A 84 6.60 -0.46 -3.23
CA ARG A 84 6.93 -0.15 -4.62
C ARG A 84 7.13 1.35 -4.84
N VAL A 85 6.20 2.16 -4.35
CA VAL A 85 6.30 3.63 -4.43
C VAL A 85 7.49 4.12 -3.60
N HIS A 86 7.66 3.60 -2.40
CA HIS A 86 8.76 3.94 -1.51
C HIS A 86 10.13 3.62 -2.14
N ASN A 87 10.31 2.41 -2.65
CA ASN A 87 11.53 2.02 -3.33
C ASN A 87 11.74 2.87 -4.59
N LYS A 88 10.73 3.07 -5.43
CA LYS A 88 10.90 3.82 -6.67
C LYS A 88 11.26 5.29 -6.42
N TRP A 89 10.63 5.94 -5.44
CA TRP A 89 10.65 7.41 -5.32
C TRP A 89 11.42 7.96 -4.12
N TYR A 90 11.62 7.17 -3.06
CA TYR A 90 12.17 7.66 -1.80
C TYR A 90 13.51 7.01 -1.46
N SER A 91 13.63 5.68 -1.58
CA SER A 91 14.83 4.96 -1.08
C SER A 91 15.68 4.30 -2.18
N GLY A 92 15.14 4.10 -3.39
CA GLY A 92 15.85 3.41 -4.46
C GLY A 92 16.77 4.32 -5.28
N PRO A 93 17.69 3.75 -6.07
CA PRO A 93 18.78 4.49 -6.71
C PRO A 93 18.36 5.39 -7.87
N VAL A 94 17.14 5.23 -8.42
CA VAL A 94 16.76 5.85 -9.71
C VAL A 94 16.15 7.24 -9.55
N TYR A 95 15.22 7.42 -8.61
CA TYR A 95 14.48 8.68 -8.45
C TYR A 95 14.58 9.28 -7.04
N ASN A 96 15.47 8.75 -6.19
CA ASN A 96 15.71 9.30 -4.86
C ASN A 96 16.40 10.66 -5.00
N ASN A 97 15.63 11.72 -4.80
CA ASN A 97 16.15 13.07 -4.64
C ASN A 97 15.38 13.73 -3.50
N THR A 98 16.08 14.03 -2.41
CA THR A 98 15.53 14.63 -1.18
C THR A 98 14.76 15.92 -1.47
N VAL A 99 15.27 16.76 -2.39
CA VAL A 99 14.62 18.02 -2.78
C VAL A 99 13.25 17.74 -3.40
N LYS A 100 13.17 16.80 -4.35
CA LYS A 100 11.89 16.41 -4.99
C LYS A 100 10.90 15.84 -3.97
N THR A 101 11.39 15.07 -3.01
CA THR A 101 10.57 14.50 -1.94
C THR A 101 9.97 15.59 -1.04
N ILE A 102 10.76 16.58 -0.62
CA ILE A 102 10.29 17.70 0.18
C ILE A 102 9.22 18.50 -0.57
N PHE A 103 9.47 18.86 -1.84
CA PHE A 103 8.51 19.61 -2.64
C PHE A 103 7.17 18.89 -2.79
N ARG A 104 7.16 17.55 -2.97
CA ARG A 104 5.92 16.77 -3.02
C ARG A 104 5.06 16.94 -1.77
N PHE A 105 5.67 16.90 -0.58
CA PHE A 105 4.94 17.10 0.67
C PHE A 105 4.46 18.54 0.85
N ILE A 106 5.26 19.54 0.46
CA ILE A 106 4.86 20.95 0.49
C ILE A 106 3.66 21.19 -0.43
N PHE A 107 3.72 20.71 -1.67
CA PHE A 107 2.61 20.84 -2.62
C PHE A 107 1.36 20.10 -2.13
N ALA A 108 1.51 18.88 -1.60
CA ALA A 108 0.38 18.14 -1.05
C ALA A 108 -0.28 18.86 0.14
N TYR A 109 0.53 19.45 1.04
CA TYR A 109 0.02 20.23 2.17
C TYR A 109 -0.67 21.51 1.72
N SER A 110 -0.07 22.25 0.79
CA SER A 110 -0.65 23.46 0.20
C SER A 110 -1.98 23.14 -0.49
N PHE A 111 -2.03 22.06 -1.27
CA PHE A 111 -3.23 21.60 -1.96
C PHE A 111 -4.33 21.16 -0.98
N LEU A 112 -4.00 20.44 0.10
CA LEU A 112 -4.97 20.06 1.12
C LEU A 112 -5.55 21.29 1.84
N ASN A 113 -4.70 22.26 2.18
CA ASN A 113 -5.15 23.53 2.75
C ASN A 113 -6.09 24.28 1.81
N TRP A 114 -5.79 24.29 0.51
CA TRP A 114 -6.66 24.87 -0.50
C TRP A 114 -7.99 24.12 -0.58
N LEU A 115 -8.00 22.79 -0.63
CA LEU A 115 -9.24 22.00 -0.66
C LEU A 115 -10.16 22.29 0.54
N VAL A 116 -9.61 22.29 1.77
CA VAL A 116 -10.40 22.60 2.98
C VAL A 116 -10.92 24.04 2.96
N LYS A 117 -10.13 24.98 2.44
CA LYS A 117 -10.50 26.40 2.38
C LYS A 117 -11.33 26.76 1.15
N SER A 118 -11.42 25.88 0.15
CA SER A 118 -12.05 26.12 -1.16
C SER A 118 -13.51 26.54 -1.03
N HIS A 119 -14.24 25.95 -0.07
CA HIS A 119 -15.65 26.28 0.18
C HIS A 119 -15.87 27.76 0.48
N ARG A 120 -14.93 28.43 1.16
CA ARG A 120 -15.05 29.87 1.48
C ARG A 120 -14.99 30.74 0.23
N TYR A 121 -14.26 30.31 -0.80
CA TYR A 121 -14.12 31.05 -2.05
C TYR A 121 -15.36 30.90 -2.95
N LEU A 122 -16.09 29.78 -2.83
CA LEU A 122 -17.35 29.59 -3.55
C LEU A 122 -18.42 30.58 -3.08
N ASP A 123 -18.41 30.98 -1.81
CA ASP A 123 -19.35 31.98 -1.28
C ASP A 123 -18.99 33.40 -1.73
N VAL A 124 -17.69 33.71 -1.84
CA VAL A 124 -17.18 34.97 -2.39
C VAL A 124 -17.46 35.13 -3.89
N GLN A 125 -17.53 34.03 -4.65
CA GLN A 125 -17.93 34.09 -6.06
C GLN A 125 -19.39 34.50 -6.26
N LYS A 126 -20.26 34.26 -5.27
CA LYS A 126 -21.68 34.67 -5.33
C LYS A 126 -21.88 36.15 -5.07
N THR A 127 -20.92 36.78 -4.40
CA THR A 127 -20.93 38.22 -4.12
C THR A 127 -20.31 38.97 -5.30
N MET A 128 -21.14 39.69 -6.06
CA MET A 128 -20.67 40.60 -7.10
C MET A 128 -19.97 41.80 -6.45
N TYR A 129 -18.64 41.82 -6.47
CA TYR A 129 -17.82 42.97 -6.01
C TYR A 129 -17.37 43.89 -7.14
N HIS A 130 -18.10 43.91 -8.25
CA HIS A 130 -17.91 44.89 -9.29
C HIS A 130 -19.16 45.75 -9.34
N TRP A 131 -19.01 47.02 -8.96
CA TRP A 131 -19.88 48.10 -9.45
C TRP A 131 -19.54 48.42 -10.90
#